data_AF-A0A482CZ44-F1
#
_entry.id   AF-A0A482CZ44-F1
#
_cell.length_a   1.000
_cell.length_b   1.000
_cell.length_c   1.000
_cell.angle_alpha   90.00
_cell.angle_beta   90.00
_cell.angle_gamma   90.00
#
_symmetry.space_group_name_H-M   'P 1'
#
loop_
_entity.id
_entity.type
_entity.pdbx_description
1 polymer ?
#
loop_
_entity_poly.entity_id
_entity_poly.type
_entity_poly.pdbx_seq_one_letter_code
_entity_poly.pdbx_strand_id
1 'polypeptide(L)'
;QMVLSELIKAGINQEIAEDLAYRYYKNELTHKDIEYLKENFDIKLEKVEASLNNKIDNVRNELKSDIEKVESNLKFEIEKVEASLKADIKASHTELDNKIDTKFTELDNKIDNVENNLNNKIDKVETSLKSDIASVSNEVSLVRKDMEINKMELNSQLIKITLKLESSSKLHYWMFGTVITLFVGTLLTLIPIVYSILNK
;
A
#
# COMPACT_ATOMS: atom_id res chain seq x y z
N GLN A 1 -8.63 -41.35 -115.03
CA GLN A 1 -9.05 -42.49 -115.89
C GLN A 1 -8.48 -43.82 -115.43
N MET A 2 -7.22 -43.87 -114.98
CA MET A 2 -6.57 -45.13 -114.52
C MET A 2 -7.35 -45.88 -113.43
N VAL A 3 -7.86 -45.18 -112.41
CA VAL A 3 -8.61 -45.83 -111.31
C VAL A 3 -9.93 -46.44 -111.78
N LEU A 4 -10.71 -45.70 -112.57
CA LEU A 4 -11.97 -46.20 -113.15
C LEU A 4 -11.75 -47.45 -114.01
N SER A 5 -10.75 -47.42 -114.88
CA SER A 5 -10.43 -48.56 -115.75
C SER A 5 -9.95 -49.79 -114.98
N GLU A 6 -9.24 -49.61 -113.87
CA GLU A 6 -8.78 -50.72 -113.01
C GLU A 6 -9.93 -51.32 -112.17
N LEU A 7 -10.87 -50.51 -111.70
CA LEU A 7 -12.06 -50.98 -110.97
C LEU A 7 -12.98 -51.83 -111.86
N ILE A 8 -13.20 -51.42 -113.12
CA ILE A 8 -13.99 -52.18 -114.09
C ILE A 8 -13.30 -53.52 -114.43
N LYS A 9 -11.97 -53.53 -114.61
CA LYS A 9 -11.19 -54.76 -114.83
C LYS A 9 -11.25 -55.73 -113.64
N ALA A 10 -11.33 -55.21 -112.42
CA ALA A 10 -11.52 -56.00 -111.21
C ALA A 10 -12.93 -56.60 -111.07
N GLY A 11 -13.82 -56.38 -112.05
CA GLY A 11 -15.17 -56.93 -112.08
C GLY A 11 -16.21 -56.11 -111.31
N ILE A 12 -15.90 -54.88 -110.93
CA ILE A 12 -16.84 -53.96 -110.28
C ILE A 12 -17.79 -53.38 -111.34
N ASN A 13 -19.08 -53.33 -111.03
CA ASN A 13 -20.10 -52.74 -111.91
C ASN A 13 -19.73 -51.30 -112.31
N GLN A 14 -19.93 -50.93 -113.56
CA GLN A 14 -19.53 -49.63 -114.11
C GLN A 14 -20.08 -48.44 -113.32
N GLU A 15 -21.33 -48.49 -112.86
CA GLU A 15 -21.95 -47.40 -112.09
C GLU A 15 -21.27 -47.22 -110.73
N ILE A 16 -20.92 -48.35 -110.08
CA ILE A 16 -20.18 -48.36 -108.81
C ILE A 16 -18.73 -47.91 -109.02
N ALA A 17 -18.10 -48.31 -110.13
CA ALA A 17 -16.73 -47.96 -110.46
C ALA A 17 -16.58 -46.47 -110.78
N GLU A 18 -17.57 -45.86 -111.44
CA GLU A 18 -17.63 -44.42 -111.72
C GLU A 18 -17.76 -43.61 -110.41
N ASP A 19 -18.63 -44.01 -109.48
CA ASP A 19 -18.76 -43.39 -108.15
C ASP A 19 -17.46 -43.53 -107.33
N LEU A 20 -16.84 -44.71 -107.27
CA LEU A 20 -15.58 -44.91 -106.54
C LEU A 20 -14.42 -44.09 -107.13
N ALA A 21 -14.30 -44.03 -108.46
CA ALA A 21 -13.24 -43.26 -109.11
C ALA A 21 -13.44 -41.75 -108.92
N TYR A 22 -14.70 -41.27 -108.94
CA TYR A 22 -15.03 -39.88 -108.63
C TYR A 22 -14.61 -39.53 -107.19
N ARG A 23 -15.00 -40.36 -106.22
CA ARG A 23 -14.62 -40.21 -104.79
C ARG A 23 -13.11 -40.24 -104.58
N TYR A 24 -12.40 -41.10 -105.31
CA TYR A 24 -10.94 -41.19 -105.27
C TYR A 24 -10.29 -39.89 -105.75
N TYR A 25 -10.68 -39.36 -106.91
CA TYR A 25 -10.07 -38.13 -107.45
C TYR A 25 -10.48 -36.86 -106.68
N LYS A 26 -11.61 -36.88 -105.98
CA LYS A 26 -12.06 -35.78 -105.11
C LYS A 26 -11.59 -35.90 -103.65
N ASN A 27 -10.86 -36.96 -103.30
CA ASN A 27 -10.42 -37.24 -101.93
C ASN A 27 -11.56 -37.23 -100.89
N GLU A 28 -12.79 -37.53 -101.30
CA GLU A 28 -13.95 -37.49 -100.41
C GLU A 28 -13.82 -38.51 -99.26
N LEU A 29 -13.16 -39.65 -99.53
CA LEU A 29 -12.87 -40.65 -98.52
C LEU A 29 -11.88 -40.11 -97.47
N THR A 30 -10.80 -39.45 -97.90
CA THR A 30 -9.79 -38.86 -97.01
C THR A 30 -10.34 -37.71 -96.16
N HIS A 31 -11.25 -36.90 -96.72
CA HIS A 31 -11.86 -35.80 -95.96
C HIS A 31 -12.72 -36.33 -94.80
N LYS A 32 -13.52 -37.37 -95.04
CA LYS A 32 -14.32 -38.04 -94.00
C LYS A 32 -13.44 -38.63 -92.89
N ASP A 33 -12.33 -39.25 -93.25
CA ASP A 33 -11.39 -39.80 -92.25
C ASP A 33 -10.78 -38.68 -91.38
N ILE A 34 -10.42 -37.55 -91.97
CA ILE A 34 -9.90 -36.38 -91.23
C ILE A 34 -10.97 -35.77 -90.32
N GLU A 35 -12.20 -35.64 -90.80
CA GLU A 35 -13.34 -35.15 -90.02
C GLU A 35 -13.60 -36.05 -88.81
N TYR A 36 -13.64 -37.37 -89.03
CA TYR A 36 -13.78 -38.36 -87.97
C TYR A 36 -12.64 -38.31 -86.94
N LEU A 37 -11.39 -38.13 -87.40
CA LEU A 37 -10.24 -37.96 -86.52
C LEU A 37 -10.37 -36.68 -85.69
N LYS A 38 -10.75 -35.57 -86.32
CA LYS A 38 -10.93 -34.28 -85.66
C LYS A 38 -12.00 -34.37 -84.57
N GLU A 39 -13.18 -34.91 -84.89
CA GLU A 39 -14.26 -35.10 -83.90
C GLU A 39 -13.79 -35.97 -82.72
N ASN A 40 -13.07 -37.06 -82.99
CA ASN A 40 -12.52 -37.89 -81.93
C ASN A 40 -11.48 -37.18 -81.07
N PHE A 41 -10.64 -36.33 -81.66
CA PHE A 41 -9.67 -35.53 -80.92
C PHE A 41 -10.36 -34.48 -80.06
N ASP A 42 -11.35 -33.77 -80.61
CA ASP A 42 -12.12 -32.76 -79.89
C ASP A 42 -12.84 -33.39 -78.68
N ILE A 43 -13.51 -34.53 -78.86
CA ILE A 43 -14.15 -35.29 -77.77
C ILE A 43 -13.13 -35.71 -76.69
N LYS A 44 -11.93 -36.16 -77.10
CA LYS A 44 -10.88 -36.53 -76.14
C LYS A 44 -10.37 -35.32 -75.38
N LEU A 45 -10.22 -34.17 -76.06
CA LEU A 45 -9.78 -32.93 -75.44
C LEU A 45 -10.78 -32.44 -74.40
N GLU A 46 -12.08 -32.44 -74.73
CA GLU A 46 -13.16 -32.10 -73.80
C GLU A 46 -13.16 -33.01 -72.57
N LYS A 47 -12.97 -34.32 -72.75
CA LYS A 47 -12.87 -35.27 -71.63
C LYS A 47 -11.67 -35.01 -70.73
N VAL A 48 -10.53 -34.65 -71.31
CA VAL A 48 -9.32 -34.29 -70.56
C VAL A 48 -9.55 -33.00 -69.77
N GLU A 49 -10.11 -31.97 -70.40
CA GLU A 49 -10.42 -30.69 -69.77
C GLU A 49 -11.39 -30.88 -68.60
N ALA A 50 -12.49 -31.62 -68.80
CA ALA A 50 -13.45 -31.93 -67.74
C ALA A 50 -12.80 -32.70 -66.58
N SER A 51 -11.91 -33.67 -66.88
CA SER A 51 -11.19 -34.41 -65.85
C SER A 51 -10.24 -33.52 -65.04
N LEU A 52 -9.53 -32.60 -65.71
CA LEU A 52 -8.63 -31.65 -65.04
C LEU A 52 -9.40 -30.65 -64.17
N ASN A 53 -10.50 -30.09 -64.68
CA ASN A 53 -11.36 -29.18 -63.92
C ASN A 53 -11.90 -29.86 -62.65
N ASN A 54 -12.40 -31.09 -62.77
CA ASN A 54 -12.85 -31.87 -61.61
C ASN A 54 -11.73 -32.10 -60.58
N LYS A 55 -10.50 -32.41 -61.03
CA LYS A 55 -9.36 -32.57 -60.12
C LYS A 55 -9.00 -31.25 -59.42
N ILE A 56 -9.02 -30.14 -60.16
CA ILE A 56 -8.73 -28.82 -59.61
C ILE A 56 -9.78 -28.44 -58.55
N ASP A 57 -11.06 -28.68 -58.82
CA ASP A 57 -12.13 -28.34 -57.89
C ASP A 57 -12.09 -29.22 -56.64
N ASN A 58 -11.77 -30.50 -56.77
CA ASN A 58 -11.54 -31.38 -55.62
C ASN A 58 -10.39 -30.86 -54.74
N VAL A 59 -9.23 -30.54 -55.34
CA VAL A 59 -8.08 -29.99 -54.61
C VAL A 59 -8.43 -28.65 -53.94
N ARG A 60 -9.17 -27.77 -54.61
CA ARG A 60 -9.63 -26.50 -54.02
C ARG A 60 -10.52 -26.72 -52.81
N ASN A 61 -11.45 -27.68 -52.89
CA ASN A 61 -12.36 -27.98 -51.79
C ASN A 61 -11.63 -28.61 -50.59
N GLU A 62 -10.69 -29.52 -50.85
CA GLU A 62 -9.81 -30.10 -49.82
C GLU A 62 -8.99 -29.01 -49.11
N LEU A 63 -8.31 -28.15 -49.87
CA LEU A 63 -7.53 -27.04 -49.32
C LEU A 63 -8.39 -26.06 -48.52
N LYS A 64 -9.61 -25.76 -48.98
CA LYS A 64 -10.54 -24.91 -48.23
C LYS A 64 -10.91 -25.54 -46.89
N SER A 65 -11.23 -26.84 -46.88
CA SER A 65 -11.54 -27.57 -45.65
C SER A 65 -10.36 -27.60 -44.68
N ASP A 66 -9.14 -27.76 -45.19
CA ASP A 66 -7.93 -27.75 -44.36
C ASP A 66 -7.67 -26.37 -43.76
N ILE A 67 -7.87 -25.29 -44.53
CA ILE A 67 -7.75 -23.91 -44.04
C ILE A 67 -8.76 -23.65 -42.92
N GLU A 68 -10.04 -24.00 -43.12
CA GLU A 68 -11.09 -23.82 -42.11
C GLU A 68 -10.76 -24.58 -40.81
N LYS A 69 -10.21 -25.79 -40.93
CA LYS A 69 -9.76 -26.59 -39.77
C LYS A 69 -8.59 -25.94 -39.04
N VAL A 70 -7.60 -25.42 -39.77
CA VAL A 70 -6.45 -24.70 -39.19
C VAL A 70 -6.91 -23.43 -38.47
N GLU A 71 -7.80 -22.64 -39.08
CA GLU A 71 -8.36 -21.42 -38.47
C GLU A 71 -9.10 -21.73 -37.17
N SER A 72 -9.95 -22.77 -37.18
CA SER A 72 -10.67 -23.20 -35.99
C SER A 72 -9.73 -23.64 -34.86
N ASN A 73 -8.68 -24.40 -35.19
CA ASN A 73 -7.70 -24.86 -34.20
C ASN A 73 -6.89 -23.69 -33.62
N LEU A 74 -6.46 -22.75 -34.46
CA LEU A 74 -5.73 -21.56 -34.01
C LEU A 74 -6.59 -20.70 -33.08
N LYS A 75 -7.87 -20.49 -33.44
CA LYS A 75 -8.81 -19.76 -32.59
C LYS A 75 -8.95 -20.42 -31.21
N PHE A 76 -9.10 -21.74 -31.18
CA PHE A 76 -9.21 -22.49 -29.92
C PHE A 76 -7.95 -22.36 -29.04
N GLU A 77 -6.76 -22.49 -29.63
CA GLU A 77 -5.50 -22.33 -28.89
C GLU A 77 -5.31 -20.89 -28.38
N ILE A 78 -5.71 -19.88 -29.16
CA ILE A 78 -5.70 -18.47 -28.71
C ILE A 78 -6.62 -18.29 -27.49
N GLU A 79 -7.86 -18.77 -27.56
CA GLU A 79 -8.81 -18.67 -26.44
C GLU A 79 -8.29 -19.36 -25.17
N LYS A 80 -7.61 -20.51 -25.33
CA LYS A 80 -6.98 -21.23 -24.22
C LYS A 80 -5.82 -20.45 -23.59
N VAL A 81 -4.96 -19.84 -24.42
CA VAL A 81 -3.86 -18.99 -23.94
C VAL A 81 -4.40 -17.75 -23.22
N GLU A 82 -5.41 -17.08 -23.77
CA GLU A 82 -6.06 -15.93 -23.14
C GLU A 82 -6.66 -16.29 -21.77
N ALA A 83 -7.35 -17.44 -21.68
CA ALA A 83 -7.91 -17.92 -20.43
C ALA A 83 -6.82 -18.21 -19.38
N SER A 84 -5.71 -18.83 -19.79
CA SER A 84 -4.56 -19.10 -18.92
C SER A 84 -3.94 -17.81 -18.40
N LEU A 85 -3.63 -16.86 -19.29
CA LEU A 85 -3.03 -15.58 -18.91
C LEU A 85 -3.94 -14.79 -17.96
N LYS A 86 -5.25 -14.81 -18.19
CA LYS A 86 -6.22 -14.17 -17.28
C LYS A 86 -6.23 -14.81 -15.90
N ALA A 87 -6.11 -16.14 -15.82
CA ALA A 87 -6.01 -16.85 -14.56
C ALA A 87 -4.70 -16.51 -13.82
N ASP A 88 -3.57 -16.48 -14.52
CA ASP A 88 -2.26 -16.15 -13.96
C ASP A 88 -2.21 -14.71 -13.43
N ILE A 89 -2.76 -13.75 -14.18
CA ILE A 89 -2.88 -12.35 -13.74
C ILE A 89 -3.72 -12.25 -12.47
N LYS A 90 -4.86 -12.95 -12.41
CA LYS A 90 -5.72 -12.95 -11.22
C LYS A 90 -5.01 -13.55 -10.01
N ALA A 91 -4.30 -14.67 -10.20
CA ALA A 91 -3.54 -15.32 -9.14
C ALA A 91 -2.42 -14.41 -8.59
N SER A 92 -1.68 -13.75 -9.50
CA SER A 92 -0.63 -12.80 -9.12
C SER A 92 -1.18 -11.59 -8.36
N HIS A 93 -2.34 -11.06 -8.75
CA HIS A 93 -2.99 -9.97 -8.03
C HIS A 93 -3.39 -10.39 -6.61
N THR A 94 -4.02 -11.55 -6.44
CA THR A 94 -4.36 -12.11 -5.12
C THR A 94 -3.12 -12.36 -4.25
N GLU A 95 -2.01 -12.82 -4.83
CA GLU A 95 -0.76 -13.00 -4.09
C GLU A 95 -0.20 -11.65 -3.59
N LEU A 96 -0.26 -10.61 -4.43
CA LEU A 96 0.18 -9.27 -4.05
C LEU A 96 -0.70 -8.66 -2.95
N ASP A 97 -2.01 -8.79 -3.04
CA ASP A 97 -2.95 -8.33 -2.00
C ASP A 97 -2.63 -9.00 -0.66
N ASN A 98 -2.47 -10.32 -0.64
CA ASN A 98 -2.10 -11.07 0.57
C ASN A 98 -0.76 -10.61 1.17
N LYS A 99 0.24 -10.31 0.31
CA LYS A 99 1.54 -9.78 0.77
C LYS A 99 1.40 -8.40 1.38
N ILE A 100 0.55 -7.54 0.81
CA ILE A 100 0.27 -6.20 1.30
C ILE A 100 -0.42 -6.29 2.67
N ASP A 101 -1.46 -7.10 2.81
CA ASP A 101 -2.19 -7.30 4.08
C ASP A 101 -1.28 -7.83 5.19
N THR A 102 -0.40 -8.78 4.84
CA THR A 102 0.61 -9.30 5.78
C THR A 102 1.54 -8.19 6.26
N LYS A 103 1.97 -7.30 5.35
CA LYS A 103 2.86 -6.18 5.71
C LYS A 103 2.16 -5.11 6.54
N PHE A 104 0.88 -4.82 6.31
CA PHE A 104 0.11 -3.96 7.19
C PHE A 104 0.01 -4.56 8.60
N THR A 105 -0.33 -5.85 8.70
CA THR A 105 -0.38 -6.55 9.99
C THR A 105 0.96 -6.52 10.73
N GLU A 106 2.09 -6.71 10.02
CA GLU A 106 3.43 -6.59 10.62
C GLU A 106 3.72 -5.16 11.12
N LEU A 107 3.25 -4.13 10.42
CA LEU A 107 3.43 -2.73 10.80
C LEU A 107 2.58 -2.36 12.02
N ASP A 108 1.31 -2.78 12.06
CA ASP A 108 0.42 -2.56 13.21
C ASP A 108 1.03 -3.16 14.48
N ASN A 109 1.50 -4.41 14.42
CA ASN A 109 2.19 -5.04 15.54
C ASN A 109 3.45 -4.27 16.01
N LYS A 110 4.20 -3.67 15.07
CA LYS A 110 5.35 -2.83 15.42
C LYS A 110 4.93 -1.53 16.09
N ILE A 111 3.85 -0.92 15.63
CA ILE A 111 3.28 0.30 16.21
C ILE A 111 2.82 0.00 17.64
N ASP A 112 2.04 -1.06 17.84
CA ASP A 112 1.56 -1.49 19.16
C ASP A 112 2.71 -1.74 20.14
N ASN A 113 3.79 -2.39 19.67
CA ASN A 113 4.96 -2.62 20.50
C ASN A 113 5.68 -1.31 20.87
N VAL A 114 5.79 -0.35 19.95
CA VAL A 114 6.36 0.97 20.25
C VAL A 114 5.50 1.73 21.25
N GLU A 115 4.18 1.74 21.07
CA GLU A 115 3.23 2.38 21.98
C GLU A 115 3.32 1.80 23.38
N ASN A 116 3.29 0.47 23.52
CA ASN A 116 3.45 -0.20 24.81
C ASN A 116 4.79 0.14 25.49
N ASN A 117 5.88 0.19 24.73
CA ASN A 117 7.19 0.57 25.28
C ASN A 117 7.24 2.03 25.74
N LEU A 118 6.56 2.94 25.03
CA LEU A 118 6.46 4.34 25.44
C LEU A 118 5.60 4.50 26.70
N ASN A 119 4.45 3.84 26.76
CA ASN A 119 3.58 3.85 27.94
C ASN A 119 4.34 3.34 29.19
N ASN A 120 5.05 2.21 29.07
CA ASN A 120 5.88 1.69 30.15
C ASN A 120 6.99 2.67 30.62
N LYS A 121 7.56 3.47 29.70
CA LYS A 121 8.55 4.50 30.05
C LYS A 121 7.88 5.68 30.76
N ILE A 122 6.70 6.10 30.31
CA ILE A 122 5.91 7.16 30.94
C ILE A 122 5.54 6.75 32.36
N ASP A 123 5.02 5.55 32.57
CA ASP A 123 4.62 5.04 33.89
C ASP A 123 5.79 5.03 34.89
N LYS A 124 7.00 4.66 34.42
CA LYS A 124 8.22 4.68 35.24
C LYS A 124 8.60 6.10 35.64
N VAL A 125 8.52 7.06 34.71
CA VAL A 125 8.79 8.47 34.99
C VAL A 125 7.77 9.03 35.97
N GLU A 126 6.47 8.76 35.76
CA GLU A 126 5.41 9.19 36.67
C GLU A 126 5.61 8.64 38.08
N THR A 127 5.93 7.35 38.21
CA THR A 127 6.21 6.71 39.49
C THR A 127 7.41 7.34 40.20
N SER A 128 8.49 7.59 39.46
CA SER A 128 9.69 8.26 40.01
C SER A 128 9.35 9.66 40.52
N LEU A 129 8.69 10.47 39.69
CA LEU A 129 8.32 11.84 40.07
C LEU A 129 7.38 11.86 41.28
N LYS A 130 6.44 10.91 41.37
CA LYS A 130 5.55 10.79 42.53
C LYS A 130 6.32 10.47 43.80
N SER A 131 7.35 9.62 43.72
CA SER A 131 8.26 9.33 44.83
C SER A 131 9.07 10.57 45.23
N ASP A 132 9.65 11.28 44.27
CA ASP A 132 10.44 12.49 44.53
C ASP A 132 9.58 13.58 45.20
N ILE A 133 8.35 13.79 44.71
CA ILE A 133 7.39 14.72 45.32
C ILE A 133 7.05 14.32 46.76
N ALA A 134 6.85 13.01 47.02
CA ALA A 134 6.59 12.52 48.37
C ALA A 134 7.76 12.77 49.32
N SER A 135 9.00 12.56 48.85
CA SER A 135 10.22 12.84 49.61
C SER A 135 10.32 14.33 49.96
N VAL A 136 10.17 15.21 48.97
CA VAL A 136 10.19 16.67 49.18
C VAL A 136 9.08 17.12 50.13
N SER A 137 7.87 16.55 50.00
CA SER A 137 6.75 16.83 50.91
C SER A 137 7.09 16.49 52.37
N ASN A 138 7.76 15.35 52.59
CA ASN A 138 8.23 14.95 53.91
C ASN A 138 9.31 15.89 54.45
N GLU A 139 10.32 16.25 53.65
CA GLU A 139 11.35 17.22 54.03
C GLU A 139 10.75 18.58 54.42
N VAL A 140 9.81 19.10 53.63
CA VAL A 140 9.10 20.35 53.95
C VAL A 140 8.32 20.24 55.26
N SER A 141 7.71 19.09 55.54
CA SER A 141 7.00 18.84 56.80
C SER A 141 7.95 18.89 58.01
N LEU A 142 9.13 18.28 57.89
CA LEU A 142 10.17 18.32 58.92
C LEU A 142 10.66 19.76 59.15
N VAL A 143 10.97 20.50 58.09
CA VAL A 143 11.39 21.90 58.19
C VAL A 143 10.31 22.77 58.87
N ARG A 144 9.02 22.56 58.55
CA ARG A 144 7.92 23.25 59.26
C ARG A 144 7.91 22.94 60.75
N LYS A 145 8.12 21.68 61.14
CA LYS A 145 8.19 21.28 62.55
C LYS A 145 9.36 21.94 63.27
N ASP A 146 10.54 21.97 62.65
CA ASP A 146 11.73 22.62 63.21
C ASP A 146 11.51 24.13 63.37
N MET A 147 10.86 24.79 62.40
CA MET A 147 10.50 26.21 62.52
C MET A 147 9.53 26.47 63.68
N GLU A 148 8.52 25.62 63.89
CA GLU A 148 7.59 25.77 65.03
C GLU A 148 8.30 25.57 66.37
N ILE A 149 9.22 24.60 66.48
CA ILE A 149 10.06 24.41 67.67
C ILE A 149 10.92 25.66 67.93
N ASN A 150 11.61 26.16 66.90
CA ASN A 150 12.45 27.36 67.02
C ASN A 150 11.64 28.58 67.45
N LYS A 151 10.41 28.73 66.93
CA LYS A 151 9.48 29.80 67.33
C LYS A 151 9.06 29.68 68.80
N MET A 152 8.76 28.47 69.28
CA MET A 152 8.44 28.24 70.69
C MET A 152 9.63 28.55 71.61
N GLU A 153 10.84 28.12 71.23
CA GLU A 153 12.06 28.40 71.99
C GLU A 153 12.35 29.90 72.06
N LEU A 154 12.26 30.61 70.92
CA LEU A 154 12.42 32.06 70.87
C LEU A 154 11.40 32.77 71.77
N ASN A 155 10.13 32.36 71.72
CA ASN A 155 9.08 32.91 72.60
C ASN A 155 9.40 32.67 74.09
N SER A 156 9.87 31.47 74.45
CA SER A 156 10.30 31.14 75.81
C SER A 156 11.46 32.03 76.29
N GLN A 157 12.46 32.25 75.43
CA GLN A 157 13.58 33.15 75.71
C GLN A 157 13.13 34.61 75.89
N LEU A 158 12.23 35.09 75.04
CA LEU A 158 11.67 36.44 75.13
C LEU A 158 10.89 36.66 76.43
N ILE A 159 10.09 35.66 76.86
CA ILE A 159 9.41 35.68 78.16
C ILE A 159 10.42 35.77 79.31
N LYS A 160 11.47 34.94 79.30
CA LYS A 160 12.53 34.98 80.34
C LYS A 160 13.20 36.35 80.43
N ILE A 161 13.54 36.97 79.29
CA ILE A 161 14.13 38.32 79.23
C ILE A 161 13.17 39.36 79.79
N THR A 162 11.89 39.29 79.40
CA THR A 162 10.85 40.22 79.86
C THR A 162 10.69 40.16 81.38
N LEU A 163 10.62 38.96 81.96
CA LEU A 163 10.55 38.76 83.42
C LEU A 163 11.80 39.32 84.14
N LYS A 164 12.99 39.10 83.57
CA LYS A 164 14.25 39.64 84.12
C LYS A 164 14.27 41.17 84.10
N LEU A 165 13.79 41.78 83.02
CA LEU A 165 13.68 43.24 82.91
C LEU A 165 12.63 43.81 83.86
N GLU A 166 11.48 43.15 84.00
CA GLU A 166 10.40 43.58 84.89
C GLU A 166 10.83 43.52 86.36
N SER A 167 11.44 42.41 86.78
CA SER A 167 12.00 42.26 88.14
C SER A 167 13.10 43.28 88.45
N SER A 168 14.03 43.50 87.51
CA SER A 168 15.04 44.55 87.64
C SER A 168 14.40 45.94 87.76
N SER A 169 13.42 46.25 86.91
CA SER A 169 12.72 47.55 86.95
C SER A 169 11.99 47.76 88.28
N LYS A 170 11.29 46.74 88.79
CA LYS A 170 10.64 46.76 90.11
C LYS A 170 11.64 47.06 91.23
N LEU A 171 12.81 46.44 91.20
CA LEU A 171 13.89 46.71 92.16
C LEU A 171 14.37 48.17 92.07
N HIS A 172 14.60 48.68 90.87
CA HIS A 172 15.01 50.07 90.66
C HIS A 172 13.94 51.05 91.16
N TYR A 173 12.66 50.84 90.84
CA TYR A 173 11.57 51.68 91.36
C TYR A 173 11.51 51.66 92.89
N TRP A 174 11.69 50.48 93.49
CA TRP A 174 11.75 50.36 94.94
C TRP A 174 12.94 51.13 95.54
N MET A 175 14.14 51.00 94.96
CA MET A 175 15.34 51.75 95.38
C MET A 175 15.19 53.26 95.19
N PHE A 176 14.65 53.73 94.06
CA PHE A 176 14.38 55.15 93.87
C PHE A 176 13.37 55.67 94.89
N GLY A 177 12.35 54.87 95.23
CA GLY A 177 11.40 55.21 96.29
C GLY A 177 12.08 55.41 97.65
N THR A 178 13.01 54.54 98.04
CA THR A 178 13.77 54.71 99.30
C THR A 178 14.68 55.93 99.25
N VAL A 179 15.38 56.15 98.14
CA VAL A 179 16.23 57.33 97.92
C VAL A 179 15.40 58.62 98.01
N ILE A 180 14.27 58.73 97.31
CA ILE A 180 13.36 59.87 97.37
C ILE A 180 12.86 60.09 98.81
N THR A 181 12.47 59.02 99.51
CA THR A 181 11.98 59.11 100.90
C THR A 181 13.06 59.68 101.84
N LEU A 182 14.31 59.24 101.70
CA LEU A 182 15.44 59.77 102.47
C LEU A 182 15.72 61.24 102.14
N PHE A 183 15.70 61.64 100.85
CA PHE A 183 15.87 63.04 100.44
C PHE A 183 14.75 63.95 100.96
N VAL A 184 13.48 63.53 100.86
CA VAL A 184 12.34 64.31 101.38
C VAL A 184 12.41 64.41 102.90
N GLY A 185 12.72 63.31 103.59
CA GLY A 185 12.85 63.28 105.05
C GLY A 185 13.95 64.20 105.58
N THR A 186 15.13 64.21 104.94
CA THR A 186 16.23 65.11 105.30
C THR A 186 15.92 66.57 105.00
N LEU A 187 15.23 66.88 103.90
CA LEU A 187 14.79 68.25 103.61
C LEU A 187 13.78 68.76 104.66
N LEU A 188 12.80 67.93 105.04
CA LEU A 188 11.80 68.27 106.06
C LEU A 188 12.42 68.55 107.43
N THR A 189 13.47 67.82 107.84
CA THR A 189 14.17 68.08 109.10
C THR A 189 15.04 69.32 109.05
N LEU A 190 15.59 69.67 107.87
CA LEU A 190 16.40 70.87 107.67
C LEU A 190 15.58 72.17 107.59
N ILE A 191 14.35 72.15 107.06
CA ILE A 191 13.48 73.34 106.93
C ILE A 191 13.34 74.11 108.26
N PRO A 192 12.97 73.51 109.40
CA PRO A 192 12.85 74.23 110.67
C PRO A 192 14.20 74.74 111.20
N ILE A 193 15.32 74.04 110.93
CA ILE A 193 16.67 74.47 111.31
C ILE A 193 17.05 75.74 110.53
N VAL A 194 16.85 75.74 109.21
CA VAL A 194 17.12 76.89 108.34
C VAL A 194 16.20 78.07 108.70
N TYR A 195 14.91 77.82 108.96
CA TYR A 195 13.97 78.84 109.41
C TYR A 195 14.38 79.46 110.76
N SER A 196 14.86 78.65 111.71
CA SER A 196 15.40 79.11 113.00
C SER A 196 16.67 79.97 112.85
N ILE A 197 17.53 79.66 111.88
CA ILE A 197 18.74 80.44 111.59
C ILE A 197 18.40 81.77 110.89
N LEU A 198 17.42 81.78 109.98
CA LEU A 198 17.04 82.96 109.19
C LEU A 198 16.16 83.97 109.93
N ASN A 199 15.42 83.58 110.97
CA ASN A 199 14.56 84.46 111.78
C ASN A 199 15.25 85.00 113.05
N LYS A 200 16.58 84.89 113.15
CA LYS A 200 17.42 85.63 114.09
C LYS A 200 17.94 86.91 113.45
#